data_AF-A0A5F2HUX4-F1
#
_entry.id   AF-A0A5F2HUX4-F1
#
_cell.length_a   1.000
_cell.length_b   1.000
_cell.length_c   1.000
_cell.angle_alpha   90.00
_cell.angle_beta   90.00
_cell.angle_gamma   90.00
#
_symmetry.space_group_name_H-M   'P 1'
#
loop_
_entity.id
_entity.type
_entity.pdbx_description
1 polymer ?
#
loop_
_entity_poly.entity_id
_entity_poly.type
_entity_poly.pdbx_seq_one_letter_code
_entity_poly.pdbx_strand_id
1 'polypeptide(L)' 'PAFVKIPLPVIDNSNIDEYLARAKDFPADGYIYSPYDEELFKKLLAQK' A
#
# COMPACT_ATOMS: atom_id res chain seq x y z
N PRO A 1 1.82 8.20 18.36
CA PRO A 1 2.75 7.19 18.93
C PRO A 1 4.15 7.44 18.35
N ALA A 2 5.22 6.98 19.01
CA ALA A 2 6.58 7.16 18.49
C ALA A 2 6.84 6.36 17.19
N PHE A 3 6.06 5.30 16.98
CA PHE A 3 6.05 4.47 15.79
C PHE A 3 4.61 4.01 15.49
N VAL A 4 4.29 3.81 14.21
CA VAL A 4 3.02 3.24 13.73
C VAL A 4 3.35 2.08 12.82
N LYS A 5 2.77 0.90 13.07
CA LYS A 5 2.91 -0.23 12.16
C LYS A 5 1.92 -0.05 11.01
N ILE A 6 2.46 0.16 9.80
CA ILE A 6 1.64 0.27 8.59
C ILE A 6 1.50 -1.13 7.98
N PRO A 7 0.27 -1.62 7.73
CA PRO A 7 0.09 -2.87 7.02
C PRO A 7 0.51 -2.70 5.56
N LEU A 8 1.31 -3.64 5.06
CA LEU A 8 1.66 -3.69 3.65
C LEU A 8 0.54 -4.34 2.85
N PRO A 9 0.34 -3.95 1.58
CA PRO A 9 -0.58 -4.66 0.69
C PRO A 9 -0.15 -6.13 0.54
N VAL A 10 -1.13 -7.03 0.61
CA VAL A 10 -0.90 -8.45 0.32
C VAL A 10 -1.19 -8.68 -1.16
N ILE A 11 -0.18 -9.15 -1.88
CA ILE A 11 -0.25 -9.43 -3.31
C ILE A 11 -0.07 -10.92 -3.50
N ASP A 12 -1.02 -11.57 -4.15
CA ASP A 12 -1.00 -12.99 -4.47
C ASP A 12 -1.65 -13.25 -5.84
N ASN A 13 -1.75 -14.52 -6.23
CA ASN A 13 -2.28 -14.91 -7.52
C ASN A 13 -3.76 -14.50 -7.75
N SER A 14 -4.49 -14.13 -6.69
CA SER A 14 -5.88 -13.68 -6.81
C SER A 14 -6.01 -12.22 -7.24
N ASN A 15 -4.98 -11.39 -7.04
CA ASN A 15 -5.04 -9.96 -7.29
C ASN A 15 -3.86 -9.38 -8.08
N ILE A 16 -2.86 -10.19 -8.44
CA ILE A 16 -1.66 -9.73 -9.17
C ILE A 16 -1.98 -9.00 -10.49
N ASP A 17 -3.03 -9.41 -11.20
CA ASP A 17 -3.42 -8.83 -12.48
C ASP A 17 -3.82 -7.34 -12.36
N GLU A 18 -4.41 -6.94 -11.23
CA GLU A 18 -4.80 -5.54 -10.97
C GLU A 18 -3.56 -4.63 -10.82
N TYR A 19 -2.50 -5.17 -10.23
CA TYR A 19 -1.22 -4.46 -10.10
C TYR A 19 -0.51 -4.39 -11.46
N LEU A 20 -0.48 -5.49 -12.22
CA LEU A 20 0.14 -5.51 -13.55
C LEU A 20 -0.56 -4.57 -14.55
N ALA A 21 -1.88 -4.42 -14.46
CA ALA A 21 -2.63 -3.46 -15.27
C ALA A 21 -2.18 -2.00 -15.07
N ARG A 22 -1.59 -1.69 -13.91
CA ARG A 22 -1.03 -0.39 -13.54
C ARG A 22 0.48 -0.32 -13.65
N ALA A 23 1.14 -1.35 -14.20
CA ALA A 23 2.60 -1.42 -14.28
C ALA A 23 3.23 -0.23 -15.01
N LYS A 24 2.49 0.38 -15.95
CA LYS A 24 2.91 1.62 -16.65
C LYS A 24 3.05 2.84 -15.73
N ASP A 25 2.39 2.82 -14.57
CA ASP A 25 2.39 3.90 -13.57
C ASP A 25 3.45 3.64 -12.49
N PHE A 26 4.15 2.50 -12.53
CA PHE A 26 5.17 2.17 -11.54
C PHE A 26 6.48 2.89 -11.85
N PRO A 27 7.21 3.32 -10.81
CA PRO A 27 8.56 3.83 -10.99
C PRO A 27 9.47 2.75 -11.61
N ALA A 28 10.44 3.20 -12.40
CA ALA A 28 11.32 2.32 -13.19
C ALA A 28 12.23 1.41 -12.35
N ASP A 29 12.30 1.64 -11.03
CA ASP A 29 13.06 0.88 -10.06
C ASP A 29 12.34 -0.40 -9.57
N GLY A 30 11.12 -0.66 -10.06
CA GLY A 30 10.42 -1.93 -9.83
C GLY A 30 9.65 -2.00 -8.51
N TYR A 31 9.49 -0.89 -7.80
CA TYR A 31 8.62 -0.83 -6.63
C TYR A 31 7.15 -0.61 -7.02
N ILE A 32 6.26 -1.35 -6.37
CA ILE A 32 4.81 -1.15 -6.50
C ILE A 32 4.40 0.04 -5.64
N TYR A 33 3.77 1.03 -6.26
CA TYR A 33 3.23 2.18 -5.53
C TYR A 33 2.02 1.76 -4.69
N SER A 34 2.15 1.86 -3.36
CA SER A 34 1.00 1.77 -2.45
C SER A 34 0.32 3.14 -2.39
N PRO A 35 -0.99 3.24 -2.70
CA PRO A 35 -1.70 4.51 -2.59
C PRO A 35 -1.70 5.00 -1.14
N TYR A 36 -1.55 6.31 -0.98
CA TYR A 36 -1.72 6.97 0.30
C TYR A 36 -3.20 6.91 0.73
N ASP A 37 -3.47 6.44 1.95
CA ASP A 37 -4.82 6.33 2.51
C ASP A 37 -4.91 7.09 3.84
N GLU A 38 -5.40 8.33 3.78
CA GLU A 38 -5.51 9.21 4.95
C GLU A 38 -6.42 8.64 6.05
N GLU A 39 -7.48 7.91 5.68
CA GLU A 39 -8.40 7.32 6.65
C GLU A 39 -7.77 6.17 7.41
N LEU A 40 -7.00 5.31 6.72
CA LEU A 40 -6.20 4.28 7.35
C LEU A 40 -5.24 4.89 8.37
N PHE A 41 -4.51 5.93 7.99
CA PHE A 41 -3.59 6.62 8.91
C PHE A 41 -4.31 7.21 10.12
N LYS A 42 -5.46 7.87 9.93
CA LYS A 42 -6.29 8.38 11.06
C LYS A 42 -6.68 7.26 12.02
N LYS A 43 -7.13 6.11 11.50
CA LYS A 43 -7.49 4.94 12.32
C LYS A 43 -6.29 4.40 13.09
N LEU A 44 -5.13 4.25 12.44
CA LEU A 44 -3.91 3.74 13.08
C LEU A 44 -3.37 4.70 14.16
N LEU A 45 -3.48 6.01 13.96
CA LEU A 45 -3.07 7.01 14.95
C LEU A 45 -4.02 7.09 16.15
N ALA A 46 -5.30 6.72 15.96
CA ALA A 46 -6.30 6.67 17.02
C ALA A 46 -6.24 5.38 17.86
N GLN A 47 -5.55 4.33 17.41
CA GLN A 47 -5.28 3.12 18.19
C GLN A 47 -4.24 3.43 19.27
N LYS A 48 -4.70 3.92 20.41
CA LYS A 48 -3.93 4.03 21.66
C LYS A 48 -4.31 2.92 22.63
#